data_AF-A0A968DF19-F1
#
_entry.id   AF-A0A968DF19-F1
#
_cell.length_a   1.000
_cell.length_b   1.000
_cell.length_c   1.000
_cell.angle_alpha   90.00
_cell.angle_beta   90.00
_cell.angle_gamma   90.00
#
_symmetry.space_group_name_H-M   'P 1'
#
loop_
_entity.id
_entity.type
_entity.pdbx_description
1 polymer ?
#
loop_
_entity_poly.entity_id
_entity_poly.type
_entity_poly.pdbx_seq_one_letter_code
_entity_poly.pdbx_strand_id
1 'polypeptide(L)'
;LDGLLDLYQASGAVANVVMEFPGSGAYVTSLIPPAESDRIVMACTRAGRDLLWDGGGLLSFSGHFLSHVFEGKTIGESFERARQSIRRASGTLRQAPQIDDSGDGLATKDDGDLALLSYFGPAFVTGDDTPFIGRVIPDTLITGTNEVLL
;
A
#
# COMPACT_ATOMS: atom_id res chain seq x y z
N LEU A 1 -12.37 14.73 -9.02
CA LEU A 1 -11.66 13.45 -8.77
C LEU A 1 -12.64 12.30 -8.85
N ASP A 2 -13.67 12.29 -8.02
CA ASP A 2 -14.70 11.24 -7.95
C ASP A 2 -15.26 10.82 -9.33
N GLY A 3 -15.88 11.72 -10.09
CA GLY A 3 -16.39 11.38 -11.43
C GLY A 3 -15.35 10.87 -12.44
N LEU A 4 -14.05 11.13 -12.25
CA LEU A 4 -13.00 10.50 -13.07
C LEU A 4 -12.74 9.06 -12.65
N LEU A 5 -12.83 8.76 -11.36
CA LEU A 5 -12.75 7.40 -10.83
C LEU A 5 -13.97 6.59 -11.26
N ASP A 6 -15.16 7.19 -11.27
CA ASP A 6 -16.38 6.53 -11.78
C ASP A 6 -16.24 6.16 -13.25
N LEU A 7 -15.73 7.09 -14.07
CA LEU A 7 -15.47 6.82 -15.49
C LEU A 7 -14.44 5.71 -15.68
N TYR A 8 -13.42 5.66 -14.82
CA TYR A 8 -12.42 4.59 -14.83
C TYR A 8 -13.06 3.24 -14.45
N GLN A 9 -13.89 3.19 -13.42
CA GLN A 9 -14.57 1.97 -12.97
C GLN A 9 -15.65 1.50 -13.97
N ALA A 10 -16.26 2.41 -14.73
CA ALA A 10 -17.18 2.06 -15.81
C ALA A 10 -16.52 1.24 -16.94
N SER A 11 -15.18 1.21 -17.01
CA SER A 11 -14.43 0.32 -17.93
C SER A 11 -14.27 -1.12 -17.41
N GLY A 12 -14.77 -1.42 -16.21
CA GLY A 12 -14.56 -2.69 -15.51
C GLY A 12 -13.27 -2.74 -14.70
N ALA A 13 -12.57 -1.62 -14.56
CA ALA A 13 -11.35 -1.52 -13.79
C ALA A 13 -11.63 -1.35 -12.28
N VAL A 14 -10.72 -1.86 -11.45
CA VAL A 14 -10.76 -1.68 -9.99
C VAL A 14 -10.04 -0.40 -9.61
N ALA A 15 -10.67 0.44 -8.77
CA ALA A 15 -10.07 1.67 -8.27
C ALA A 15 -9.68 1.53 -6.79
N ASN A 16 -8.40 1.80 -6.50
CA ASN A 16 -7.88 1.94 -5.15
C ASN A 16 -7.24 3.31 -5.02
N VAL A 17 -7.61 4.08 -4.00
CA VAL A 17 -7.21 5.48 -3.84
C VAL A 17 -6.37 5.62 -2.59
N VAL A 18 -5.17 6.19 -2.72
CA VAL A 18 -4.30 6.56 -1.59
C VAL A 18 -4.10 8.07 -1.61
N MET A 19 -4.53 8.75 -0.55
CA MET A 19 -4.43 10.20 -0.40
C MET A 19 -3.43 10.57 0.68
N GLU A 20 -2.29 11.13 0.27
CA GLU A 20 -1.26 11.64 1.17
C GLU A 20 -1.10 13.16 1.10
N PHE A 21 -1.90 13.88 1.89
CA PHE A 21 -1.81 15.33 2.08
C PHE A 21 -2.55 15.74 3.38
N PRO A 22 -2.24 16.92 3.95
CA PRO A 22 -2.96 17.43 5.12
C PRO A 22 -4.47 17.49 4.91
N GLY A 23 -5.25 16.97 5.87
CA GLY A 23 -6.71 16.99 5.83
C GLY A 23 -7.36 16.01 4.84
N SER A 24 -6.60 15.07 4.26
CA SER A 24 -7.09 14.10 3.27
C SER A 24 -8.35 13.33 3.70
N GLY A 25 -8.53 13.08 5.00
CA GLY A 25 -9.71 12.39 5.53
C GLY A 25 -11.04 13.11 5.24
N ALA A 26 -11.02 14.41 4.93
CA ALA A 26 -12.21 15.14 4.53
C ALA A 26 -12.77 14.70 3.16
N TYR A 27 -11.96 14.03 2.34
CA TYR A 27 -12.35 13.63 0.99
C TYR A 27 -12.92 12.21 0.92
N VAL A 28 -12.81 11.42 1.99
CA VAL A 28 -13.34 10.04 2.04
C VAL A 28 -14.84 10.02 1.73
N THR A 29 -15.60 10.92 2.34
CA THR A 29 -17.05 11.06 2.14
C THR A 29 -17.47 11.44 0.72
N SER A 30 -16.53 11.93 -0.09
CA SER A 30 -16.77 12.40 -1.46
C SER A 30 -16.24 11.45 -2.52
N LEU A 31 -15.79 10.25 -2.14
CA LEU A 31 -15.20 9.25 -3.03
C LEU A 31 -15.99 7.94 -2.98
N ILE A 32 -17.30 8.01 -2.73
CA ILE A 32 -18.22 6.86 -2.75
C ILE A 32 -18.25 6.26 -4.16
N PRO A 33 -18.02 4.96 -4.33
CA PRO A 33 -18.11 4.34 -5.65
C PRO A 33 -19.54 4.29 -6.19
N PRO A 34 -19.73 4.17 -7.51
CA PRO A 34 -21.02 3.86 -8.10
C PRO A 34 -21.58 2.55 -7.54
N ALA A 35 -22.91 2.39 -7.59
CA ALA A 35 -23.56 1.14 -7.22
C ALA A 35 -22.95 -0.06 -7.98
N GLU A 36 -22.83 -1.20 -7.30
CA GLU A 36 -22.20 -2.43 -7.83
C GLU A 36 -20.69 -2.33 -8.11
N SER A 37 -20.01 -1.28 -7.63
CA SER A 37 -18.55 -1.13 -7.73
C SER A 37 -17.91 -1.02 -6.35
N ASP A 38 -16.80 -1.74 -6.17
CA ASP A 38 -15.97 -1.61 -4.97
C ASP A 38 -14.88 -0.56 -5.18
N ARG A 39 -14.58 0.23 -4.14
CA ARG A 39 -13.45 1.18 -4.14
C ARG A 39 -12.87 1.29 -2.74
N ILE A 40 -11.59 0.99 -2.62
CA ILE A 40 -10.87 1.19 -1.36
C ILE A 40 -10.27 2.60 -1.36
N VAL A 41 -10.67 3.41 -0.38
CA VAL A 41 -10.20 4.78 -0.20
C VAL A 41 -9.40 4.88 1.09
N MET A 42 -8.12 5.19 0.98
CA MET A 42 -7.21 5.39 2.10
C MET A 42 -6.80 6.86 2.21
N ALA A 43 -6.97 7.43 3.38
CA ALA A 43 -6.53 8.77 3.73
C ALA A 43 -5.45 8.70 4.81
N CYS A 44 -4.33 9.36 4.61
CA CYS A 44 -3.21 9.36 5.57
C CYS A 44 -3.49 10.18 6.85
N THR A 45 -4.50 11.06 6.83
CA THR A 45 -4.90 11.96 7.93
C THR A 45 -6.41 11.99 8.07
N ARG A 46 -6.90 12.39 9.25
CA ARG A 46 -8.29 12.82 9.45
C ARG A 46 -8.54 14.21 8.86
N ALA A 47 -9.81 14.53 8.62
CA ALA A 47 -10.25 15.88 8.29
C ALA A 47 -9.67 16.92 9.28
N GLY A 48 -9.09 18.01 8.76
CA GLY A 48 -8.52 19.10 9.56
C GLY A 48 -7.26 18.75 10.35
N ARG A 49 -6.58 17.64 10.05
CA ARG A 49 -5.28 17.29 10.66
C ARG A 49 -4.13 17.53 9.71
N ASP A 50 -3.01 17.96 10.27
CA ASP A 50 -1.75 18.08 9.54
C ASP A 50 -1.18 16.71 9.17
N LEU A 51 -0.38 16.70 8.12
CA LEU A 51 0.45 15.57 7.74
C LEU A 51 1.80 15.70 8.44
N LEU A 52 2.35 14.59 8.93
CA LEU A 52 3.72 14.59 9.43
C LEU A 52 4.65 14.39 8.24
N TRP A 53 5.39 15.43 7.87
CA TRP A 53 6.44 15.37 6.85
C TRP A 53 7.77 15.70 7.50
N ASP A 54 8.44 14.68 8.03
CA ASP A 54 9.67 14.85 8.81
C ASP A 54 10.71 13.77 8.43
N GLY A 55 11.97 13.99 8.82
CA GLY A 55 13.07 13.08 8.51
C GLY A 55 13.38 12.97 7.02
N GLY A 56 13.12 14.01 6.22
CA GLY A 56 13.43 14.00 4.77
C GLY A 56 12.60 12.99 3.95
N GLY A 57 11.41 12.62 4.41
CA GLY A 57 10.54 11.64 3.76
C GLY A 57 10.55 10.25 4.41
N LEU A 58 11.36 10.04 5.45
CA LEU A 58 11.38 8.80 6.24
C LEU A 58 10.07 8.53 6.99
N LEU A 59 9.30 9.58 7.29
CA LEU A 59 7.96 9.47 7.88
C LEU A 59 6.91 9.78 6.83
N SER A 60 6.76 8.85 5.87
CA SER A 60 5.70 8.90 4.84
C SER A 60 4.75 7.73 5.00
N PHE A 61 3.45 8.02 4.93
CA PHE A 61 2.43 6.97 4.95
C PHE A 61 2.54 6.10 3.69
N SER A 62 2.59 6.70 2.50
CA SER A 62 2.72 5.93 1.25
C SER A 62 4.04 5.19 1.20
N GLY A 63 5.13 5.72 1.75
CA GLY A 63 6.41 5.01 1.84
C GLY A 63 6.29 3.68 2.59
N HIS A 64 5.73 3.71 3.81
CA HIS A 64 5.49 2.48 4.59
C HIS A 64 4.42 1.57 3.98
N PHE A 65 3.39 2.16 3.38
CA PHE A 65 2.32 1.41 2.73
C PHE A 65 2.85 0.62 1.53
N LEU A 66 3.54 1.32 0.62
CA LEU A 66 4.08 0.73 -0.60
C LEU A 66 5.20 -0.27 -0.31
N SER A 67 6.02 -0.08 0.73
CA SER A 67 7.01 -1.11 1.11
C SER A 67 6.35 -2.44 1.43
N HIS A 68 5.21 -2.42 2.11
CA HIS A 68 4.45 -3.62 2.45
C HIS A 68 3.68 -4.21 1.26
N VAL A 69 3.18 -3.36 0.36
CA VAL A 69 2.65 -3.82 -0.93
C VAL A 69 3.73 -4.55 -1.74
N PHE A 70 4.95 -4.01 -1.79
CA PHE A 70 6.07 -4.66 -2.49
C PHE A 70 6.58 -5.94 -1.80
N GLU A 71 6.30 -6.11 -0.51
CA GLU A 71 6.50 -7.38 0.22
C GLU A 71 5.41 -8.42 -0.09
N GLY A 72 4.43 -8.09 -0.95
CA GLY A 72 3.35 -9.00 -1.34
C GLY A 72 2.18 -9.06 -0.36
N LYS A 73 2.07 -8.09 0.55
CA LYS A 73 0.96 -8.03 1.52
C LYS A 73 -0.32 -7.50 0.88
N THR A 74 -1.45 -7.82 1.49
CA THR A 74 -2.75 -7.28 1.07
C THR A 74 -2.82 -5.77 1.33
N ILE A 75 -3.80 -5.09 0.73
CA ILE A 75 -4.04 -3.66 0.97
C ILE A 75 -4.32 -3.42 2.45
N GLY A 76 -5.15 -4.26 3.08
CA GLY A 76 -5.49 -4.17 4.50
C GLY A 76 -4.29 -4.38 5.41
N GLU A 77 -3.47 -5.41 5.14
CA GLU A 77 -2.24 -5.65 5.90
C GLU A 77 -1.24 -4.49 5.76
N SER A 78 -1.05 -4.01 4.54
CA SER A 78 -0.14 -2.89 4.23
C SER A 78 -0.61 -1.61 4.91
N PHE A 79 -1.91 -1.33 4.88
CA PHE A 79 -2.54 -0.18 5.53
C PHE A 79 -2.33 -0.22 7.04
N GLU A 80 -2.64 -1.34 7.70
CA GLU A 80 -2.55 -1.44 9.16
C GLU A 80 -1.09 -1.34 9.62
N ARG A 81 -0.15 -1.92 8.87
CA ARG A 81 1.29 -1.78 9.16
C ARG A 81 1.77 -0.33 9.01
N ALA A 82 1.40 0.34 7.92
CA ALA A 82 1.73 1.75 7.71
C ALA A 82 1.12 2.63 8.81
N ARG A 83 -0.14 2.40 9.17
CA ARG A 83 -0.84 3.08 10.27
C ARG A 83 -0.13 2.89 11.60
N GLN A 84 0.35 1.69 11.90
CA GLN A 84 1.12 1.42 13.12
C GLN A 84 2.46 2.15 13.13
N SER A 85 3.18 2.20 12.00
CA SER A 85 4.45 2.95 11.87
C SER A 85 4.24 4.44 12.10
N ILE A 86 3.23 5.03 11.44
CA ILE A 86 2.86 6.44 11.63
C ILE A 86 2.44 6.72 13.07
N ARG A 87 1.64 5.84 13.69
CA ARG A 87 1.25 5.99 15.11
C ARG A 87 2.45 5.94 16.05
N ARG A 88 3.44 5.08 15.78
CA ARG A 88 4.66 4.97 16.60
C ARG A 88 5.53 6.21 16.46
N ALA A 89 5.64 6.78 15.27
CA ALA A 89 6.46 7.96 15.02
C ALA A 89 5.80 9.28 15.45
N SER A 90 4.48 9.40 15.26
CA SER A 90 3.74 10.66 15.43
C SER A 90 2.85 10.71 16.67
N GLY A 91 2.71 9.59 17.38
CA GLY A 91 1.70 9.39 18.41
C GLY A 91 0.29 9.16 17.83
N THR A 92 -0.72 9.10 18.68
CA THR A 92 -2.12 8.88 18.27
C THR A 92 -2.84 10.14 17.78
N LEU A 93 -2.28 11.31 18.09
CA LEU A 93 -2.97 12.58 17.84
C LEU A 93 -2.56 13.19 16.51
N ARG A 94 -1.29 13.18 16.12
CA ARG A 94 -0.82 14.03 15.00
C ARG A 94 -1.36 13.55 13.65
N GLN A 95 -1.01 12.34 13.24
CA GLN A 95 -1.44 11.76 11.97
C GLN A 95 -2.16 10.44 12.22
N ALA A 96 -3.41 10.35 11.78
CA ALA A 96 -4.27 9.20 11.99
C ALA A 96 -4.82 8.74 10.63
N PRO A 97 -4.17 7.75 9.99
CA PRO A 97 -4.68 7.15 8.77
C PRO A 97 -6.07 6.53 8.95
N GLN A 98 -6.88 6.62 7.89
CA GLN A 98 -8.24 6.17 7.77
C GLN A 98 -8.41 5.37 6.47
N ILE A 99 -9.31 4.40 6.47
CA ILE A 99 -9.68 3.58 5.33
C ILE A 99 -11.20 3.49 5.28
N ASP A 100 -11.76 3.57 4.07
CA ASP A 100 -13.13 3.20 3.72
C ASP A 100 -13.01 2.17 2.61
N ASP A 101 -13.44 0.94 2.87
CA ASP A 101 -13.50 -0.14 1.88
C ASP A 101 -14.90 -0.72 1.72
N SER A 102 -15.86 -0.22 2.50
CA SER A 102 -17.28 -0.52 2.36
C SER A 102 -17.97 0.37 1.33
N GLY A 103 -17.36 1.49 0.96
CA GLY A 103 -17.89 2.45 0.00
C GLY A 103 -19.04 3.29 0.54
N ASP A 104 -19.22 3.38 1.86
CA ASP A 104 -20.28 4.18 2.49
C ASP A 104 -19.85 5.64 2.75
N GLY A 105 -18.59 5.97 2.45
CA GLY A 105 -18.00 7.29 2.68
C GLY A 105 -17.57 7.53 4.13
N LEU A 106 -17.64 6.51 5.00
CA LEU A 106 -17.36 6.61 6.43
C LEU A 106 -16.22 5.68 6.81
N ALA A 107 -15.05 6.26 7.08
CA ALA A 107 -13.94 5.49 7.65
C ALA A 107 -14.17 5.15 9.13
N THR A 108 -14.74 3.97 9.39
CA THR A 108 -15.13 3.46 10.70
C THR A 108 -14.29 2.23 11.10
N LYS A 109 -14.83 1.41 12.01
CA LYS A 109 -14.26 0.14 12.45
C LYS A 109 -14.81 -1.05 11.67
N ASP A 110 -15.86 -0.81 10.89
CA ASP A 110 -16.54 -1.84 10.10
C ASP A 110 -15.84 -1.98 8.73
N ASP A 111 -14.88 -1.08 8.42
CA ASP A 111 -13.97 -1.18 7.29
C ASP A 111 -12.78 -2.14 7.55
N GLY A 112 -12.27 -2.72 6.47
CA GLY A 112 -11.04 -3.48 6.42
C GLY A 112 -11.19 -4.87 5.78
N ASP A 113 -12.40 -5.40 5.70
CA ASP A 113 -12.66 -6.76 5.21
C ASP A 113 -12.32 -6.92 3.72
N LEU A 114 -12.76 -5.99 2.87
CA LEU A 114 -12.43 -6.01 1.45
C LEU A 114 -10.93 -5.74 1.24
N ALA A 115 -10.37 -4.80 1.99
CA ALA A 115 -8.96 -4.45 1.91
C ALA A 115 -8.06 -5.62 2.29
N LEU A 116 -8.45 -6.44 3.28
CA LEU A 116 -7.68 -7.59 3.72
C LEU A 116 -7.61 -8.71 2.66
N LEU A 117 -8.55 -8.73 1.72
CA LEU A 117 -8.59 -9.70 0.61
C LEU A 117 -8.06 -9.13 -0.71
N SER A 118 -7.75 -7.83 -0.75
CA SER A 118 -7.37 -7.11 -1.97
C SER A 118 -5.86 -6.91 -2.08
N TYR A 119 -5.34 -6.91 -3.30
CA TYR A 119 -3.93 -6.64 -3.62
C TYR A 119 -3.81 -5.51 -4.64
N PHE A 120 -2.71 -4.76 -4.61
CA PHE A 120 -2.37 -3.85 -5.70
C PHE A 120 -1.76 -4.63 -6.86
N GLY A 121 -2.37 -4.55 -8.05
CA GLY A 121 -1.94 -5.32 -9.21
C GLY A 121 -2.46 -6.76 -9.21
N PRO A 122 -2.01 -7.60 -10.17
CA PRO A 122 -2.36 -9.02 -10.15
C PRO A 122 -1.82 -9.64 -8.85
N ALA A 123 -2.54 -10.59 -8.26
CA ALA A 123 -2.05 -11.37 -7.13
C ALA A 123 -0.68 -11.97 -7.53
N PHE A 124 0.39 -11.39 -6.99
CA PHE A 124 1.72 -11.83 -7.34
C PHE A 124 1.85 -13.27 -6.84
N VAL A 125 2.12 -14.21 -7.75
CA VAL A 125 2.87 -15.40 -7.36
C VAL A 125 4.21 -14.83 -6.92
N THR A 126 4.39 -14.66 -5.61
CA THR A 126 5.72 -14.42 -5.06
C THR A 126 6.58 -15.54 -5.65
N GLY A 127 7.69 -15.19 -6.29
CA GLY A 127 8.66 -16.20 -6.69
C GLY A 127 8.91 -17.13 -5.51
N ASP A 128 9.12 -18.41 -5.83
CA ASP A 128 9.49 -19.47 -4.89
C ASP A 128 10.57 -19.02 -3.89
N ASP A 129 10.84 -19.82 -2.87
CA ASP A 129 11.77 -19.55 -1.77
C ASP A 129 12.95 -18.63 -2.14
N THR A 130 13.23 -17.67 -1.25
CA THR A 130 14.33 -16.71 -1.40
C THR A 130 15.58 -17.44 -1.92
N PRO A 131 16.20 -16.99 -3.03
CA PRO A 131 17.30 -17.74 -3.64
C PRO A 131 18.41 -17.93 -2.61
N PHE A 132 18.74 -19.19 -2.32
CA PHE A 132 19.82 -19.54 -1.44
C PHE A 132 21.00 -20.09 -2.24
N ILE A 133 22.21 -19.83 -1.77
CA ILE A 133 23.40 -20.45 -2.36
C ILE A 133 23.41 -21.92 -1.94
N GLY A 134 22.91 -22.80 -2.80
CA GLY A 134 22.90 -24.24 -2.54
C GLY A 134 24.27 -24.90 -2.63
N ARG A 135 25.20 -24.30 -3.40
CA ARG A 135 26.56 -24.81 -3.53
C ARG A 135 27.52 -23.69 -3.90
N VAL A 136 28.66 -23.66 -3.22
CA VAL A 136 29.83 -22.86 -3.60
C VAL A 136 30.86 -23.82 -4.20
N ILE A 137 31.45 -23.45 -5.34
CA ILE A 137 32.60 -24.18 -5.89
C ILE A 137 33.89 -23.64 -5.25
N PRO A 138 34.91 -24.49 -5.02
CA PRO A 138 36.18 -24.05 -4.47
C PRO A 138 36.89 -23.06 -5.41
N ASP A 139 37.82 -22.28 -4.85
CA ASP A 139 38.64 -21.33 -5.59
C ASP A 139 39.23 -21.98 -6.85
N THR A 140 38.91 -21.41 -8.01
CA THR A 140 39.33 -21.94 -9.31
C THR A 140 40.32 -20.97 -9.95
N LEU A 141 41.52 -21.47 -10.24
CA LEU A 141 42.54 -20.70 -10.95
C LEU A 141 42.27 -20.74 -12.46
N ILE A 142 41.98 -19.60 -13.07
CA ILE A 142 41.80 -19.49 -14.52
C ILE A 142 43.19 -19.36 -15.17
N THR A 143 43.69 -20.45 -15.75
CA THR A 143 44.95 -20.45 -16.50
C THR A 143 44.68 -20.44 -18.01
N GLY A 144 44.61 -19.26 -18.61
CA GLY A 144 44.99 -19.04 -20.02
C GLY A 144 44.11 -19.60 -21.14
N THR A 145 43.06 -20.35 -20.88
CA THR A 145 42.00 -20.62 -21.86
C THR A 145 40.69 -20.14 -21.25
N ASN A 146 39.93 -19.32 -21.97
CA ASN A 146 38.69 -18.66 -21.49
C ASN A 146 37.52 -19.63 -21.23
N GLU A 147 37.80 -20.86 -20.79
CA GLU A 147 36.83 -21.89 -20.54
C GLU A 147 37.09 -22.50 -19.17
N VAL A 148 36.08 -22.45 -18.30
CA VAL A 148 36.00 -23.23 -17.07
C VAL A 148 35.01 -24.36 -17.35
N LEU A 149 35.48 -25.60 -17.31
CA LEU A 149 34.63 -26.79 -17.31
C LEU A 149 34.03 -26.92 -15.90
N LEU A 150 32.74 -26.62 -15.78
CA LEU A 150 31.94 -26.83 -14.57
C LEU A 150 31.45 -28.28 -14.46
#